data_AF-A0AAV1L664-F1
#
_entry.id   AF-A0AAV1L664-F1
#
_cell.length_a   1.000
_cell.length_b   1.000
_cell.length_c   1.000
_cell.angle_alpha   90.00
_cell.angle_beta   90.00
_cell.angle_gamma   90.00
#
_symmetry.space_group_name_H-M   'P 1'
#
loop_
_entity.id
_entity.type
_entity.pdbx_description
1 polymer ?
#
loop_
_entity_poly.entity_id
_entity_poly.type
_entity_poly.pdbx_seq_one_letter_code
_entity_poly.pdbx_strand_id
1 'polypeptide(L)'
;MEKEQVRTKLEKQFTNENMECWEMITEICQKINNVNAKSKVDKVFLILLYQMGLFLFSEPAHVKVARSSIKELKSCYEHYRNENEIVRNNKQNSLNEEPEWIEVLVEVLLSILSVESSVLRSVVQCVFRLLWEYLTPSSIGQIVSVIDPESEANPLTQDSESEDDNDGKSDSDDNNSDSDDHDAERMNGDVNNDDDSNDSDINMDDEDEDIKIPDQLRMAVQKALGAAAPDTDTESIDADTINEEDGKKIDEALAEAFKQFHQVKGKKSKKDRKDKKALSDFRVRVLDLIDIYMEKDPAMDVCLAMIAPLTRSLEFCIQDNQFIELENRVRKTIKNLCKIRKFSSTQDVTIDILCDHLKSVVDKGTRSHFMFQALGDVITYFATFIIHCSIKITSNTPKKKKHITPLIDILEDALRNYFKNRNCLLPIIFFHSVLQLEWDGNYDLLPIIVDNIFDKDVRHFRRNEGIELLAGFYRTLKRYKPSSEKILNKLSNLETGFEERLKSVVKLGEDFKVKNNFVVSLKKLINTMRTFHESCQIDTNLDFQYLLNISGQIKSTSKGETTNNQVGQNQQNSQK
;
A
#
# COMPACT_ATOMS: atom_id res chain seq x y z
N MET A 1 -17.48 -0.41 59.41
CA MET A 1 -16.71 -1.65 59.22
C MET A 1 -15.26 -1.32 59.46
N GLU A 2 -14.56 -2.08 60.30
CA GLU A 2 -13.10 -2.01 60.39
C GLU A 2 -12.50 -2.33 59.01
N LYS A 3 -11.36 -1.72 58.64
CA LYS A 3 -10.71 -1.92 57.32
C LYS A 3 -10.59 -3.40 56.94
N GLU A 4 -10.36 -4.25 57.94
CA GLU A 4 -10.22 -5.69 57.81
C GLU A 4 -11.53 -6.38 57.39
N GLN A 5 -12.67 -5.97 57.95
CA GLN A 5 -13.99 -6.51 57.59
C GLN A 5 -14.43 -6.09 56.18
N VAL A 6 -14.01 -4.91 55.72
CA VAL A 6 -14.22 -4.45 54.32
C VAL A 6 -13.36 -5.27 53.37
N ARG A 7 -12.08 -5.48 53.72
CA ARG A 7 -11.12 -6.28 52.96
C ARG A 7 -11.63 -7.71 52.78
N THR A 8 -12.05 -8.39 53.85
CA THR A 8 -12.57 -9.77 53.77
C THR A 8 -13.86 -9.90 52.96
N LYS A 9 -14.70 -8.84 52.88
CA LYS A 9 -15.91 -8.85 52.04
C LYS A 9 -15.59 -8.65 50.56
N LEU A 10 -14.62 -7.78 50.24
CA LEU A 10 -14.16 -7.57 48.87
C LEU A 10 -13.37 -8.78 48.35
N GLU A 11 -12.52 -9.38 49.17
CA GLU A 11 -11.76 -10.61 48.83
C GLU A 11 -12.67 -11.81 48.56
N LYS A 12 -13.89 -11.83 49.10
CA LYS A 12 -14.89 -12.87 48.76
C LYS A 12 -15.56 -12.64 47.40
N GLN A 13 -15.51 -11.42 46.86
CA GLN A 13 -16.12 -11.07 45.57
C GLN A 13 -15.15 -11.27 44.40
N PHE A 14 -13.85 -11.32 44.66
CA PHE A 14 -12.82 -11.48 43.64
C PHE A 14 -12.01 -12.76 43.88
N THR A 15 -11.53 -13.38 42.81
CA THR A 15 -10.71 -14.58 42.90
C THR A 15 -9.38 -14.30 43.61
N ASN A 16 -8.82 -15.28 44.31
CA ASN A 16 -7.49 -15.17 44.94
C ASN A 16 -6.41 -14.70 43.97
N GLU A 17 -6.42 -15.18 42.72
CA GLU A 17 -5.47 -14.78 41.67
C GLU A 17 -5.53 -13.27 41.35
N ASN A 18 -6.71 -12.63 41.44
CA ASN A 18 -6.83 -11.18 41.27
C ASN A 18 -6.15 -10.44 42.41
N MET A 19 -6.32 -10.94 43.64
CA MET A 19 -5.72 -10.34 44.82
C MET A 19 -4.20 -10.48 44.81
N GLU A 20 -3.67 -11.62 44.37
CA GLU A 20 -2.23 -11.81 44.16
C GLU A 20 -1.67 -10.81 43.15
N CYS A 21 -2.35 -10.61 42.01
CA CYS A 21 -1.94 -9.63 41.01
C CYS A 21 -2.04 -8.18 41.56
N TRP A 22 -3.06 -7.89 42.37
CA TRP A 22 -3.21 -6.59 43.02
C TRP A 22 -2.08 -6.29 44.03
N GLU A 23 -1.67 -7.29 44.81
CA GLU A 23 -0.53 -7.17 45.71
C GLU A 23 0.76 -6.92 44.92
N MET A 24 1.00 -7.66 43.82
CA MET A 24 2.14 -7.41 42.92
C MET A 24 2.17 -5.99 42.37
N ILE A 25 1.04 -5.48 41.86
CA ILE A 25 0.95 -4.08 41.39
C ILE A 25 1.32 -3.12 42.53
N THR A 26 0.74 -3.33 43.71
CA THR A 26 0.93 -2.42 44.85
C THR A 26 2.40 -2.35 45.24
N GLU A 27 3.09 -3.49 45.31
CA GLU A 27 4.53 -3.57 45.58
C GLU A 27 5.35 -2.81 44.53
N ILE A 28 5.10 -3.05 43.25
CA ILE A 28 5.85 -2.42 42.16
C ILE A 28 5.62 -0.92 42.16
N CYS A 29 4.35 -0.47 42.20
CA CYS A 29 4.00 0.94 42.22
C CYS A 29 4.61 1.68 43.42
N GLN A 30 4.67 1.04 44.59
CA GLN A 30 5.40 1.59 45.74
C GLN A 30 6.90 1.73 45.45
N LYS A 31 7.54 0.71 44.85
CA LYS A 31 8.95 0.81 44.43
C LYS A 31 9.16 1.97 43.45
N ILE A 32 8.30 2.15 42.45
CA ILE A 32 8.44 3.25 41.46
C ILE A 32 8.27 4.62 42.14
N ASN A 33 7.25 4.76 42.99
CA ASN A 33 6.93 6.01 43.69
C ASN A 33 8.02 6.39 44.70
N ASN A 34 8.64 5.42 45.38
CA ASN A 34 9.76 5.66 46.30
C ASN A 34 10.98 6.28 45.60
N VAL A 35 11.14 6.06 44.29
CA VAL A 35 12.19 6.66 43.46
C VAL A 35 11.74 7.99 42.82
N ASN A 36 10.58 8.53 43.24
CA ASN A 36 9.91 9.74 42.73
C ASN A 36 9.54 9.70 41.24
N ALA A 37 9.41 8.51 40.61
CA ALA A 37 9.02 8.36 39.20
C ALA A 37 9.68 9.39 38.25
N LYS A 38 11.00 9.58 38.40
CA LYS A 38 11.71 10.70 37.78
C LYS A 38 11.82 10.57 36.25
N SER A 39 11.85 9.33 35.73
CA SER A 39 12.00 9.07 34.30
C SER A 39 10.65 9.00 33.56
N LYS A 40 10.67 9.24 32.23
CA LYS A 40 9.48 9.03 31.38
C LYS A 40 9.03 7.57 31.41
N VAL A 41 9.98 6.64 31.42
CA VAL A 41 9.72 5.19 31.45
C VAL A 41 9.01 4.79 32.75
N ASP A 42 9.45 5.30 33.91
CA ASP A 42 8.76 5.06 35.19
C ASP A 42 7.28 5.46 35.15
N LYS A 43 6.97 6.59 34.48
CA LYS A 43 5.58 7.04 34.30
C LYS A 43 4.79 6.12 33.36
N VAL A 44 5.41 5.59 32.31
CA VAL A 44 4.78 4.62 31.41
C VAL A 44 4.37 3.37 32.17
N PHE A 45 5.29 2.78 32.96
CA PHE A 45 4.97 1.61 33.77
C PHE A 45 3.88 1.90 34.80
N LEU A 46 3.90 3.06 35.46
CA LEU A 46 2.82 3.44 36.39
C LEU A 46 1.46 3.55 35.69
N ILE A 47 1.39 4.19 34.52
CA ILE A 47 0.14 4.31 33.76
C ILE A 47 -0.41 2.92 33.41
N LEU A 48 0.44 2.03 32.89
CA LEU A 48 0.05 0.68 32.53
C LEU A 48 -0.38 -0.15 33.74
N LEU A 49 0.41 -0.15 34.82
CA LEU A 49 0.12 -0.91 36.04
C LEU A 49 -1.17 -0.43 36.72
N TYR A 50 -1.39 0.90 36.82
CA TYR A 50 -2.64 1.42 37.37
C TYR A 50 -3.83 1.03 36.51
N GLN A 51 -3.70 1.13 35.18
CA GLN A 51 -4.78 0.75 34.28
C GLN A 51 -5.09 -0.75 34.38
N MET A 52 -4.07 -1.62 34.38
CA MET A 52 -4.27 -3.06 34.55
C MET A 52 -4.87 -3.40 35.92
N GLY A 53 -4.47 -2.67 36.97
CA GLY A 53 -5.04 -2.82 38.30
C GLY A 53 -6.54 -2.50 38.37
N LEU A 54 -6.99 -1.48 37.64
CA LEU A 54 -8.42 -1.20 37.50
C LEU A 54 -9.14 -2.34 36.75
N PHE A 55 -8.50 -2.92 35.73
CA PHE A 55 -9.07 -3.99 34.93
C PHE A 55 -9.14 -5.35 35.63
N LEU A 56 -8.39 -5.58 36.72
CA LEU A 56 -8.54 -6.76 37.58
C LEU A 56 -9.94 -6.90 38.20
N PHE A 57 -10.67 -5.79 38.31
CA PHE A 57 -12.00 -5.74 38.93
C PHE A 57 -13.11 -5.36 37.94
N SER A 58 -12.85 -5.54 36.64
CA SER A 58 -13.77 -5.23 35.55
C SER A 58 -14.35 -6.52 34.94
N GLU A 59 -14.78 -6.45 33.68
CA GLU A 59 -15.36 -7.57 32.93
C GLU A 59 -14.37 -8.72 32.72
N PRO A 60 -14.83 -9.98 32.61
CA PRO A 60 -13.96 -11.16 32.53
C PRO A 60 -12.90 -11.10 31.41
N ALA A 61 -13.23 -10.50 30.27
CA ALA A 61 -12.29 -10.32 29.15
C ALA A 61 -11.10 -9.44 29.54
N HIS A 62 -11.34 -8.34 30.27
CA HIS A 62 -10.30 -7.45 30.78
C HIS A 62 -9.47 -8.11 31.88
N VAL A 63 -10.10 -8.90 32.77
CA VAL A 63 -9.42 -9.57 33.88
C VAL A 63 -8.33 -10.52 33.39
N LYS A 64 -8.60 -11.33 32.35
CA LYS A 64 -7.63 -12.29 31.83
C LYS A 64 -6.34 -11.60 31.35
N VAL A 65 -6.49 -10.56 30.54
CA VAL A 65 -5.34 -9.83 29.98
C VAL A 65 -4.66 -8.94 31.01
N ALA A 66 -5.41 -8.37 31.96
CA ALA A 66 -4.80 -7.66 33.08
C ALA A 66 -3.84 -8.57 33.86
N ARG A 67 -4.26 -9.79 34.22
CA ARG A 67 -3.43 -10.73 34.99
C ARG A 67 -2.13 -11.10 34.28
N SER A 68 -2.18 -11.44 32.98
CA SER A 68 -0.95 -11.76 32.23
C SER A 68 -0.06 -10.52 32.09
N SER A 69 -0.64 -9.40 31.67
CA SER A 69 0.09 -8.14 31.48
C SER A 69 0.76 -7.65 32.75
N ILE A 70 0.14 -7.80 33.93
CA ILE A 70 0.75 -7.39 35.21
C ILE A 70 2.03 -8.18 35.51
N LYS A 71 2.00 -9.50 35.28
CA LYS A 71 3.16 -10.37 35.52
C LYS A 71 4.30 -10.03 34.56
N GLU A 72 3.98 -9.81 33.29
CA GLU A 72 4.95 -9.41 32.27
C GLU A 72 5.50 -8.00 32.52
N LEU A 73 4.64 -7.04 32.87
CA LEU A 73 5.05 -5.67 33.24
C LEU A 73 5.95 -5.65 34.47
N LYS A 74 5.71 -6.52 35.47
CA LYS A 74 6.59 -6.68 36.62
C LYS A 74 7.99 -7.11 36.17
N SER A 75 8.06 -8.19 35.40
CA SER A 75 9.31 -8.75 34.90
C SER A 75 10.07 -7.73 34.05
N CYS A 76 9.36 -7.08 33.11
CA CYS A 76 9.89 -6.04 32.24
C CYS A 76 10.42 -4.84 33.04
N TYR A 77 9.71 -4.41 34.10
CA TYR A 77 10.17 -3.30 34.94
C TYR A 77 11.42 -3.64 35.75
N GLU A 78 11.49 -4.86 36.31
CA GLU A 78 12.66 -5.34 37.04
C GLU A 78 13.87 -5.44 36.11
N HIS A 79 13.69 -5.94 34.89
CA HIS A 79 14.73 -5.95 33.86
C HIS A 79 15.21 -4.54 33.49
N TYR A 80 14.30 -3.61 33.19
CA TYR A 80 14.63 -2.20 32.94
C TYR A 80 15.43 -1.55 34.08
N ARG A 81 15.08 -1.84 35.34
CA ARG A 81 15.80 -1.31 36.50
C ARG A 81 17.22 -1.89 36.61
N ASN A 82 17.35 -3.20 36.42
CA ASN A 82 18.64 -3.89 36.50
C ASN A 82 19.60 -3.41 35.40
N GLU A 83 19.13 -3.26 34.16
CA GLU A 83 19.94 -2.72 33.05
C GLU A 83 20.43 -1.29 33.35
N ASN A 84 19.56 -0.43 33.88
CA ASN A 84 19.96 0.93 34.26
C ASN A 84 21.00 0.97 35.39
N GLU A 85 20.97 0.01 36.32
CA GLU A 85 21.97 -0.10 37.38
C GLU A 85 23.31 -0.62 36.83
N ILE A 86 23.29 -1.56 35.88
CA ILE A 86 24.47 -2.11 35.23
C ILE A 86 25.17 -1.04 34.36
N VAL A 87 24.41 -0.32 33.53
CA VAL A 87 24.93 0.75 32.64
C VAL A 87 25.56 1.91 33.45
N ARG A 88 25.07 2.18 34.67
CA ARG A 88 25.66 3.20 35.55
C ARG A 88 26.96 2.76 36.23
N ASN A 89 27.21 1.46 36.36
CA ASN A 89 28.29 0.93 37.18
C ASN A 89 29.48 0.34 36.39
N ASN A 90 29.38 0.02 35.09
CA ASN A 90 30.54 -0.24 34.21
C ASN A 90 30.16 -0.33 32.72
N LYS A 91 31.02 0.21 31.83
CA LYS A 91 30.99 -0.07 30.38
C LYS A 91 31.63 -1.43 30.11
N GLN A 92 30.85 -2.49 30.00
CA GLN A 92 31.31 -3.71 29.33
C GLN A 92 30.20 -4.27 28.46
N ASN A 93 30.53 -4.43 27.17
CA ASN A 93 29.74 -5.12 26.15
C ASN A 93 29.42 -6.53 26.63
N SER A 94 28.14 -6.81 26.85
CA SER A 94 27.60 -8.16 26.77
C SER A 94 26.74 -8.23 25.52
N LEU A 95 27.25 -8.91 24.50
CA LEU A 95 26.44 -9.46 23.41
C LEU A 95 25.55 -10.54 24.05
N ASN A 96 24.40 -10.16 24.59
CA ASN A 96 23.48 -11.11 25.21
C ASN A 96 22.24 -11.26 24.33
N GLU A 97 21.89 -12.51 24.08
CA GLU A 97 20.71 -13.00 23.36
C GLU A 97 19.38 -12.70 24.09
N GLU A 98 19.40 -11.88 25.14
CA GLU A 98 18.19 -11.47 25.88
C GLU A 98 17.54 -10.25 25.20
N PRO A 99 16.20 -10.25 25.03
CA PRO A 99 15.49 -9.14 24.41
C PRO A 99 15.59 -7.89 25.29
N GLU A 100 15.80 -6.73 24.66
CA GLU A 100 15.84 -5.45 25.39
C GLU A 100 14.50 -5.20 26.10
N TRP A 101 14.52 -4.50 27.25
CA TRP A 101 13.28 -4.19 28.00
C TRP A 101 12.18 -3.56 27.15
N ILE A 102 12.54 -2.77 26.13
CA ILE A 102 11.60 -2.11 25.23
C ILE A 102 10.90 -3.10 24.30
N GLU A 103 11.58 -4.17 23.87
CA GLU A 103 11.00 -5.23 23.04
C GLU A 103 9.95 -6.00 23.84
N VAL A 104 10.28 -6.38 25.08
CA VAL A 104 9.34 -7.01 26.02
C VAL A 104 8.14 -6.10 26.28
N LEU A 105 8.37 -4.80 26.46
CA LEU A 105 7.26 -3.86 26.66
C LEU A 105 6.37 -3.76 25.43
N VAL A 106 6.93 -3.75 24.21
CA VAL A 106 6.16 -3.71 22.97
C VAL A 106 5.30 -4.97 22.82
N GLU A 107 5.81 -6.16 23.17
CA GLU A 107 5.01 -7.39 23.19
C GLU A 107 3.83 -7.31 24.15
N VAL A 108 4.03 -6.77 25.35
CA VAL A 108 2.93 -6.52 26.30
C VAL A 108 1.90 -5.56 25.70
N LEU A 109 2.34 -4.48 25.03
CA LEU A 109 1.42 -3.55 24.37
C LEU A 109 0.64 -4.23 23.24
N LEU A 110 1.27 -5.10 22.44
CA LEU A 110 0.61 -5.88 21.38
C LEU A 110 -0.40 -6.87 21.97
N SER A 111 -0.06 -7.56 23.07
CA SER A 111 -0.98 -8.43 23.80
C SER A 111 -2.18 -7.63 24.33
N ILE A 112 -1.96 -6.44 24.90
CA ILE A 112 -3.05 -5.56 25.33
C ILE A 112 -3.93 -5.15 24.13
N LEU A 113 -3.32 -4.81 23.00
CA LEU A 113 -4.04 -4.41 21.79
C LEU A 113 -4.82 -5.55 21.14
N SER A 114 -4.54 -6.83 21.45
CA SER A 114 -5.34 -7.95 20.97
C SER A 114 -6.79 -7.91 21.51
N VAL A 115 -6.99 -7.36 22.71
CA VAL A 115 -8.30 -7.27 23.37
C VAL A 115 -9.12 -6.14 22.79
N GLU A 116 -10.30 -6.45 22.26
CA GLU A 116 -11.26 -5.47 21.74
C GLU A 116 -11.71 -4.49 22.84
N SER A 117 -11.01 -3.36 22.96
CA SER A 117 -11.27 -2.34 23.96
C SER A 117 -10.73 -0.99 23.51
N SER A 118 -11.64 -0.02 23.34
CA SER A 118 -11.31 1.36 22.95
C SER A 118 -10.47 2.07 24.03
N VAL A 119 -10.70 1.73 25.31
CA VAL A 119 -9.95 2.26 26.45
C VAL A 119 -8.51 1.74 26.42
N LEU A 120 -8.31 0.42 26.26
CA LEU A 120 -6.98 -0.17 26.15
C LEU A 120 -6.21 0.38 24.95
N ARG A 121 -6.86 0.48 23.78
CA ARG A 121 -6.29 1.14 22.59
C ARG A 121 -5.80 2.55 22.91
N SER A 122 -6.62 3.37 23.56
CA SER A 122 -6.28 4.76 23.91
C SER A 122 -5.11 4.85 24.89
N VAL A 123 -5.08 3.96 25.90
CA VAL A 123 -4.00 3.89 26.88
C VAL A 123 -2.69 3.50 26.22
N VAL A 124 -2.71 2.45 25.38
CA VAL A 124 -1.54 1.99 24.62
C VAL A 124 -1.00 3.10 23.72
N GLN A 125 -1.86 3.80 22.96
CA GLN A 125 -1.44 4.93 22.13
C GLN A 125 -0.81 6.07 22.96
N CYS A 126 -1.35 6.35 24.15
CA CYS A 126 -0.81 7.37 25.04
C CYS A 126 0.60 7.02 25.52
N VAL A 127 0.81 5.79 26.00
CA VAL A 127 2.12 5.37 26.49
C VAL A 127 3.13 5.19 25.36
N PHE A 128 2.71 4.70 24.19
CA PHE A 128 3.60 4.53 23.05
C PHE A 128 4.21 5.86 22.58
N ARG A 129 3.43 6.95 22.60
CA ARG A 129 3.95 8.31 22.34
C ARG A 129 5.06 8.76 23.30
N LEU A 130 5.05 8.26 24.53
CA LEU A 130 6.08 8.55 25.55
C LEU A 130 7.34 7.69 25.36
N LEU A 131 7.22 6.55 24.67
CA LEU A 131 8.30 5.59 24.43
C LEU A 131 9.16 5.93 23.21
N TRP A 132 8.76 6.89 22.39
CA TRP A 132 9.44 7.26 21.13
C TRP A 132 10.99 7.22 21.17
N GLU A 133 11.58 7.86 22.17
CA GLU A 133 13.05 8.02 22.30
C GLU A 133 13.78 6.70 22.64
N TYR A 134 13.03 5.65 23.00
CA TYR A 134 13.55 4.35 23.41
C TYR A 134 13.28 3.26 22.35
N LEU A 135 12.51 3.57 21.31
CA LEU A 135 12.15 2.59 20.27
C LEU A 135 13.39 2.24 19.43
N THR A 136 13.69 0.95 19.37
CA THR A 136 14.76 0.38 18.54
C THR A 136 14.21 -0.19 17.23
N PRO A 137 15.03 -0.36 16.18
CA PRO A 137 14.59 -1.02 14.95
C PRO A 137 13.94 -2.39 15.19
N SER A 138 14.46 -3.16 16.15
CA SER A 138 13.91 -4.46 16.55
C SER A 138 12.50 -4.33 17.15
N SER A 139 12.30 -3.41 18.10
CA SER A 139 10.99 -3.16 18.71
C SER A 139 9.93 -2.71 17.68
N ILE A 140 10.33 -1.95 16.65
CA ILE A 140 9.43 -1.60 15.54
C ILE A 140 9.20 -2.80 14.61
N GLY A 141 10.22 -3.63 14.41
CA GLY A 141 10.12 -4.90 13.70
C GLY A 141 9.01 -5.80 14.26
N GLN A 142 8.88 -5.92 15.59
CA GLN A 142 7.80 -6.67 16.24
C GLN A 142 6.40 -6.12 15.92
N ILE A 143 6.26 -4.79 15.82
CA ILE A 143 4.98 -4.15 15.47
C ILE A 143 4.66 -4.42 14.00
N VAL A 144 5.66 -4.31 13.13
CA VAL A 144 5.51 -4.51 11.69
C VAL A 144 5.25 -5.99 11.35
N SER A 145 5.85 -6.94 12.07
CA SER A 145 5.65 -8.38 11.84
C SER A 145 4.20 -8.81 12.04
N VAL A 146 3.48 -8.22 13.00
CA VAL A 146 2.05 -8.50 13.24
C VAL A 146 1.17 -8.10 12.04
N ILE A 147 1.54 -7.01 11.34
CA ILE A 147 0.83 -6.51 10.16
C ILE A 147 1.10 -7.38 8.92
N ASP A 148 2.26 -8.04 8.90
CA ASP A 148 2.77 -8.79 7.77
C ASP A 148 2.30 -10.26 7.77
N PRO A 149 1.37 -10.65 6.90
CA PRO A 149 0.79 -11.99 6.88
C PRO A 149 1.80 -13.10 6.54
N GLU A 150 2.94 -12.76 5.95
CA GLU A 150 3.96 -13.71 5.51
C GLU A 150 5.23 -13.67 6.38
N SER A 151 5.20 -12.94 7.50
CA SER A 151 6.34 -12.89 8.41
C SER A 151 6.38 -14.15 9.28
N GLU A 152 7.50 -14.88 9.29
CA GLU A 152 7.74 -16.02 10.20
C GLU A 152 7.66 -15.63 11.69
N ALA A 153 8.01 -14.37 11.99
CA ALA A 153 7.88 -13.77 13.32
C ALA A 153 6.47 -13.19 13.59
N ASN A 154 5.49 -13.46 12.72
CA ASN A 154 4.11 -13.04 12.96
C ASN A 154 3.45 -14.03 13.93
N PRO A 155 3.09 -13.61 15.16
CA PRO A 155 2.48 -14.49 16.15
C PRO A 155 1.11 -15.04 15.70
N LEU A 156 0.50 -14.46 14.67
CA LEU A 156 -0.80 -14.87 14.13
C LEU A 156 -0.69 -16.00 13.10
N THR A 157 0.50 -16.29 12.57
CA THR A 157 0.71 -17.32 11.52
C THR A 157 0.96 -18.71 12.11
N GLN A 158 1.57 -18.78 13.29
CA GLN A 158 1.95 -20.05 13.94
C GLN A 158 0.74 -20.90 14.40
N ASP A 159 -0.44 -20.30 14.60
CA ASP A 159 -1.66 -21.03 14.97
C ASP A 159 -2.45 -21.58 13.76
N SER A 160 -2.02 -21.28 12.53
CA SER A 160 -2.79 -21.61 11.29
C SER A 160 -2.37 -22.91 10.60
N GLU A 161 -1.20 -23.48 10.92
CA GLU A 161 -0.65 -24.65 10.21
C GLU A 161 -1.18 -26.01 10.68
N SER A 162 -2.29 -26.05 11.44
CA SER A 162 -2.81 -27.31 12.02
C SER A 162 -4.06 -27.90 11.35
N GLU A 163 -4.65 -27.26 10.34
CA GLU A 163 -6.00 -27.66 9.86
C GLU A 163 -6.19 -27.64 8.33
N ASP A 164 -5.13 -27.67 7.51
CA ASP A 164 -5.31 -27.74 6.04
C ASP A 164 -4.38 -28.75 5.37
N ASP A 165 -4.36 -29.96 5.90
CA ASP A 165 -3.73 -31.11 5.27
C ASP A 165 -4.76 -32.18 4.92
N ASN A 166 -5.05 -32.26 3.61
CA ASN A 166 -5.45 -33.45 2.86
C ASN A 166 -6.50 -34.41 3.48
N ASP A 167 -7.73 -34.36 2.98
CA ASP A 167 -8.44 -35.60 2.69
C ASP A 167 -9.34 -35.50 1.45
N GLY A 168 -8.69 -35.65 0.30
CA GLY A 168 -9.34 -36.08 -0.93
C GLY A 168 -9.70 -37.56 -0.84
N LYS A 169 -10.92 -37.86 -0.38
CA LYS A 169 -11.61 -39.10 -0.75
C LYS A 169 -13.06 -38.84 -1.07
N SER A 170 -13.36 -38.98 -2.36
CA SER A 170 -14.71 -39.13 -2.88
C SER A 170 -15.30 -40.43 -2.33
N ASP A 171 -16.52 -40.35 -1.84
CA ASP A 171 -17.48 -41.44 -2.04
C ASP A 171 -18.74 -40.83 -2.63
N SER A 172 -19.04 -41.32 -3.83
CA SER A 172 -20.26 -41.10 -4.59
C SER A 172 -21.43 -41.86 -3.96
N ASP A 173 -22.62 -41.56 -4.49
CA ASP A 173 -23.91 -42.26 -4.35
C ASP A 173 -24.85 -41.61 -3.32
N ASP A 174 -26.12 -41.31 -3.60
CA ASP A 174 -26.94 -41.36 -4.81
C ASP A 174 -28.31 -40.72 -4.46
N ASN A 175 -28.99 -40.20 -5.48
CA ASN A 175 -30.44 -40.13 -5.66
C ASN A 175 -31.40 -39.27 -4.76
N ASN A 176 -31.90 -38.20 -5.41
CA ASN A 176 -33.27 -38.07 -5.98
C ASN A 176 -34.47 -37.54 -5.14
N SER A 177 -35.34 -36.82 -5.88
CA SER A 177 -36.73 -36.36 -5.61
C SER A 177 -36.86 -34.97 -4.93
N ASP A 178 -37.38 -33.87 -5.52
CA ASP A 178 -38.49 -33.53 -6.44
C ASP A 178 -39.65 -32.82 -5.72
N SER A 179 -40.19 -31.79 -6.40
CA SER A 179 -41.47 -31.07 -6.24
C SER A 179 -41.74 -30.05 -5.11
N ASP A 180 -41.99 -28.81 -5.58
CA ASP A 180 -43.24 -28.03 -5.48
C ASP A 180 -43.66 -27.27 -4.19
N ASP A 181 -43.57 -25.93 -4.35
CA ASP A 181 -44.71 -25.01 -4.58
C ASP A 181 -45.46 -24.29 -3.41
N HIS A 182 -45.71 -23.00 -3.68
CA HIS A 182 -46.65 -21.98 -3.15
C HIS A 182 -47.09 -21.96 -1.66
N ASP A 183 -47.03 -20.79 -1.01
CA ASP A 183 -48.23 -19.92 -0.82
C ASP A 183 -47.88 -18.55 -0.19
N ALA A 184 -48.75 -17.58 -0.48
CA ALA A 184 -48.63 -16.15 -0.27
C ALA A 184 -49.38 -15.62 0.97
N GLU A 185 -48.94 -14.43 1.39
CA GLU A 185 -49.68 -13.34 2.08
C GLU A 185 -50.49 -13.59 3.38
N ARG A 186 -50.25 -12.71 4.37
CA ARG A 186 -51.27 -11.75 4.86
C ARG A 186 -50.72 -10.70 5.84
N MET A 187 -51.07 -9.45 5.53
CA MET A 187 -50.91 -8.23 6.33
C MET A 187 -51.98 -8.06 7.43
N ASN A 188 -51.70 -7.10 8.31
CA ASN A 188 -52.53 -6.33 9.28
C ASN A 188 -52.24 -6.69 10.74
N GLY A 189 -51.96 -5.78 11.67
CA GLY A 189 -51.97 -4.32 11.67
C GLY A 189 -52.19 -3.82 13.12
N ASP A 190 -51.73 -2.59 13.39
CA ASP A 190 -52.18 -1.66 14.45
C ASP A 190 -51.28 -1.38 15.68
N VAL A 191 -50.39 -0.39 15.49
CA VAL A 191 -50.20 0.91 16.19
C VAL A 191 -50.54 1.04 17.70
N ASN A 192 -49.55 1.47 18.51
CA ASN A 192 -49.57 2.76 19.24
C ASN A 192 -48.26 3.13 19.97
N ASN A 193 -47.90 4.41 19.80
CA ASN A 193 -46.82 5.29 20.34
C ASN A 193 -46.56 5.20 21.86
N ASP A 194 -45.43 5.64 22.45
CA ASP A 194 -44.65 6.88 22.24
C ASP A 194 -43.28 6.85 22.98
N ASP A 195 -42.27 7.53 22.39
CA ASP A 195 -41.13 8.34 22.95
C ASP A 195 -40.18 7.78 24.04
N ASP A 196 -38.86 8.04 24.09
CA ASP A 196 -37.89 8.83 23.31
C ASP A 196 -36.47 8.53 23.87
N SER A 197 -35.49 8.16 23.03
CA SER A 197 -34.07 8.53 23.24
C SER A 197 -33.15 7.94 22.17
N ASN A 198 -32.54 8.86 21.43
CA ASN A 198 -31.50 8.70 20.43
C ASN A 198 -30.43 7.64 20.78
N ASP A 199 -30.39 6.57 19.99
CA ASP A 199 -29.12 6.00 19.54
C ASP A 199 -29.21 5.75 18.03
N SER A 200 -28.26 6.32 17.30
CA SER A 200 -28.23 6.25 15.84
C SER A 200 -27.38 5.06 15.45
N ASP A 201 -27.96 3.87 15.63
CA ASP A 201 -27.51 2.64 15.00
C ASP A 201 -27.77 2.76 13.48
N ILE A 202 -26.72 3.16 12.76
CA ILE A 202 -26.67 2.98 11.32
C ILE A 202 -26.56 1.47 11.08
N ASN A 203 -27.70 0.82 10.90
CA ASN A 203 -27.79 -0.43 10.17
C ASN A 203 -27.18 -0.19 8.79
N MET A 204 -25.94 -0.65 8.62
CA MET A 204 -25.28 -0.76 7.33
C MET A 204 -26.04 -1.84 6.56
N ASP A 205 -26.88 -1.39 5.64
CA ASP A 205 -27.49 -2.20 4.61
C ASP A 205 -26.38 -2.90 3.82
N ASP A 206 -26.45 -4.22 3.71
CA ASP A 206 -25.56 -5.11 2.97
C ASP A 206 -25.75 -4.92 1.45
N GLU A 207 -25.60 -3.69 0.93
CA GLU A 207 -25.68 -3.38 -0.51
C GLU A 207 -24.31 -3.07 -1.15
N ASP A 208 -23.21 -3.08 -0.38
CA ASP A 208 -21.85 -2.84 -0.91
C ASP A 208 -21.09 -4.13 -1.30
N GLU A 209 -21.66 -5.33 -1.17
CA GLU A 209 -21.01 -6.58 -1.63
C GLU A 209 -20.87 -6.65 -3.15
N ASP A 210 -21.69 -5.94 -3.93
CA ASP A 210 -21.74 -6.08 -5.39
C ASP A 210 -20.60 -5.36 -6.15
N ILE A 211 -19.88 -4.43 -5.51
CA ILE A 211 -18.87 -3.61 -6.22
C ILE A 211 -17.54 -4.37 -6.42
N LYS A 212 -17.26 -5.45 -5.68
CA LYS A 212 -15.98 -6.21 -5.77
C LYS A 212 -16.11 -7.72 -6.02
N ILE A 213 -17.31 -8.26 -6.18
CA ILE A 213 -17.52 -9.61 -6.77
C ILE A 213 -16.72 -9.83 -8.07
N PRO A 214 -16.59 -8.83 -8.97
CA PRO A 214 -15.80 -8.98 -10.19
C PRO A 214 -14.30 -9.20 -9.95
N ASP A 215 -13.75 -8.68 -8.85
CA ASP A 215 -12.31 -8.63 -8.61
C ASP A 215 -11.77 -9.96 -8.08
N GLN A 216 -12.47 -10.60 -7.13
CA GLN A 216 -12.12 -11.94 -6.65
C GLN A 216 -12.29 -12.98 -7.77
N LEU A 217 -13.37 -12.86 -8.55
CA LEU A 217 -13.58 -13.71 -9.72
C LEU A 217 -12.48 -13.48 -10.77
N ARG A 218 -12.09 -12.22 -11.03
CA ARG A 218 -10.94 -11.90 -11.90
C ARG A 218 -9.64 -12.53 -11.43
N MET A 219 -9.35 -12.49 -10.12
CA MET A 219 -8.17 -13.12 -9.56
C MET A 219 -8.19 -14.65 -9.74
N ALA A 220 -9.32 -15.29 -9.45
CA ALA A 220 -9.50 -16.73 -9.62
C ALA A 220 -9.37 -17.14 -11.09
N VAL A 221 -10.04 -16.41 -12.00
CA VAL A 221 -9.97 -16.62 -13.45
C VAL A 221 -8.55 -16.41 -13.96
N GLN A 222 -7.86 -15.34 -13.56
CA GLN A 222 -6.48 -15.12 -13.97
C GLN A 222 -5.53 -16.19 -13.45
N LYS A 223 -5.70 -16.63 -12.20
CA LYS A 223 -4.88 -17.72 -11.63
C LYS A 223 -5.11 -19.02 -12.39
N ALA A 224 -6.35 -19.33 -12.75
CA ALA A 224 -6.71 -20.53 -13.49
C ALA A 224 -6.23 -20.51 -14.95
N LEU A 225 -6.30 -19.34 -15.61
CA LEU A 225 -5.85 -19.16 -17.00
C LEU A 225 -4.33 -19.06 -17.15
N GLY A 226 -3.59 -18.70 -16.09
CA GLY A 226 -2.13 -18.68 -16.08
C GLY A 226 -1.55 -17.87 -17.25
N ALA A 227 -0.71 -18.50 -18.08
CA ALA A 227 -0.08 -17.88 -19.25
C ALA A 227 -1.04 -17.67 -20.45
N ALA A 228 -2.24 -18.26 -20.40
CA ALA A 228 -3.28 -18.08 -21.42
C ALA A 228 -4.27 -16.95 -21.08
N ALA A 229 -4.13 -16.31 -19.91
CA ALA A 229 -4.91 -15.13 -19.57
C ALA A 229 -4.55 -13.97 -20.52
N PRO A 230 -5.53 -13.23 -21.07
CA PRO A 230 -5.23 -12.08 -21.91
C PRO A 230 -4.42 -11.05 -21.12
N ASP A 231 -3.37 -10.51 -21.74
CA ASP A 231 -2.42 -9.61 -21.10
C ASP A 231 -3.06 -8.28 -20.64
N THR A 232 -4.27 -7.94 -21.11
CA THR A 232 -5.06 -6.78 -20.67
C THR A 232 -6.56 -7.02 -20.81
N ASP A 233 -7.38 -6.38 -19.98
CA ASP A 233 -8.86 -6.33 -20.10
C ASP A 233 -9.37 -5.77 -21.45
N THR A 234 -8.47 -5.20 -22.27
CA THR A 234 -8.81 -4.56 -23.55
C THR A 234 -8.50 -5.40 -24.77
N GLU A 235 -7.86 -6.56 -24.62
CA GLU A 235 -7.61 -7.49 -25.72
C GLU A 235 -8.60 -8.65 -25.67
N SER A 236 -9.56 -8.63 -26.59
CA SER A 236 -10.37 -9.81 -26.89
C SER A 236 -9.46 -10.89 -27.45
N ILE A 237 -9.46 -12.08 -26.85
CA ILE A 237 -8.77 -13.23 -27.44
C ILE A 237 -9.44 -13.50 -28.79
N ASP A 238 -8.65 -13.52 -29.85
CA ASP A 238 -9.15 -13.87 -31.19
C ASP A 238 -9.57 -15.34 -31.17
N ALA A 239 -10.88 -15.59 -31.11
CA ALA A 239 -11.45 -16.93 -31.00
C ALA A 239 -10.99 -17.85 -32.15
N ASP A 240 -10.57 -17.27 -33.29
CA ASP A 240 -10.05 -17.99 -34.45
C ASP A 240 -8.60 -18.50 -34.26
N THR A 241 -7.92 -18.11 -33.18
CA THR A 241 -6.56 -18.57 -32.82
C THR A 241 -6.51 -19.60 -31.69
N ILE A 242 -7.64 -19.88 -31.04
CA ILE A 242 -7.75 -20.90 -29.99
C ILE A 242 -8.10 -22.23 -30.66
N ASN A 243 -7.24 -23.24 -30.50
CA ASN A 243 -7.56 -24.61 -30.92
C ASN A 243 -8.63 -25.20 -30.00
N GLU A 244 -9.47 -26.12 -30.49
CA GLU A 244 -10.57 -26.74 -29.73
C GLU A 244 -10.09 -27.37 -28.40
N GLU A 245 -8.88 -27.91 -28.36
CA GLU A 245 -8.25 -28.48 -27.17
C GLU A 245 -7.85 -27.43 -26.13
N ASP A 246 -7.40 -26.25 -26.59
CA ASP A 246 -7.06 -25.13 -25.70
C ASP A 246 -8.33 -24.42 -25.21
N GLY A 247 -9.39 -24.39 -26.03
CA GLY A 247 -10.72 -23.93 -25.64
C GLY A 247 -11.34 -24.77 -24.51
N LYS A 248 -11.19 -26.11 -24.57
CA LYS A 248 -11.66 -26.99 -23.48
C LYS A 248 -10.91 -26.78 -22.17
N LYS A 249 -9.59 -26.59 -22.22
CA LYS A 249 -8.80 -26.30 -21.01
C LYS A 249 -9.17 -24.97 -20.38
N ILE A 250 -9.46 -23.96 -21.19
CA ILE A 250 -9.95 -22.65 -20.73
C ILE A 250 -11.33 -22.82 -20.07
N ASP A 251 -12.23 -23.58 -20.68
CA ASP A 251 -13.58 -23.84 -20.13
C ASP A 251 -13.52 -24.62 -18.81
N GLU A 252 -12.68 -25.66 -18.71
CA GLU A 252 -12.42 -26.40 -17.47
C GLU A 252 -11.83 -25.50 -16.37
N ALA A 253 -10.84 -24.67 -16.71
CA ALA A 253 -10.23 -23.71 -15.80
C ALA A 253 -11.22 -22.65 -15.31
N LEU A 254 -12.10 -22.16 -16.19
CA LEU A 254 -13.18 -21.24 -15.85
C LEU A 254 -14.23 -21.91 -14.96
N ALA A 255 -14.67 -23.12 -15.30
CA ALA A 255 -15.63 -23.88 -14.50
C ALA A 255 -15.08 -24.17 -13.10
N GLU A 256 -13.78 -24.47 -12.97
CA GLU A 256 -13.12 -24.62 -11.69
C GLU A 256 -13.03 -23.30 -10.92
N ALA A 257 -12.68 -22.19 -11.57
CA ALA A 257 -12.68 -20.86 -10.95
C ALA A 257 -14.08 -20.46 -10.44
N PHE A 258 -15.13 -20.71 -11.23
CA PHE A 258 -16.51 -20.48 -10.81
C PHE A 258 -16.92 -21.42 -9.67
N LYS A 259 -16.52 -22.69 -9.69
CA LYS A 259 -16.81 -23.64 -8.61
C LYS A 259 -16.13 -23.22 -7.31
N GLN A 260 -14.85 -22.84 -7.34
CA GLN A 260 -14.12 -22.31 -6.19
C GLN A 260 -14.80 -21.03 -5.67
N PHE A 261 -15.19 -20.11 -6.55
CA PHE A 261 -15.90 -18.88 -6.17
C PHE A 261 -17.24 -19.15 -5.47
N HIS A 262 -18.05 -20.08 -6.00
CA HIS A 262 -19.36 -20.42 -5.42
C HIS A 262 -19.23 -21.22 -4.10
N GLN A 263 -18.21 -22.08 -3.97
CA GLN A 263 -17.94 -22.82 -2.73
C GLN A 263 -17.48 -21.89 -1.59
N VAL A 264 -16.70 -20.85 -1.90
CA VAL A 264 -16.27 -19.83 -0.92
C VAL A 264 -17.46 -18.99 -0.40
N LYS A 265 -18.50 -18.77 -1.20
CA LYS A 265 -19.75 -18.13 -0.75
C LYS A 265 -20.64 -19.07 0.07
N GLY A 266 -20.64 -20.36 -0.22
CA GLY A 266 -21.62 -21.32 0.31
C GLY A 266 -21.45 -21.76 1.77
N LYS A 267 -20.31 -21.53 2.44
CA LYS A 267 -20.04 -22.07 3.79
C LYS A 267 -19.18 -21.20 4.71
N LYS A 268 -19.19 -19.86 4.62
CA LYS A 268 -18.52 -19.04 5.66
C LYS A 268 -19.34 -19.03 6.95
N SER A 269 -18.89 -19.79 7.95
CA SER A 269 -19.52 -19.82 9.28
C SER A 269 -19.54 -18.42 9.91
N LYS A 270 -20.58 -18.11 10.71
CA LYS A 270 -20.62 -16.87 11.53
C LYS A 270 -19.36 -16.71 12.39
N LYS A 271 -18.73 -17.82 12.77
CA LYS A 271 -17.47 -17.84 13.52
C LYS A 271 -16.30 -17.30 12.69
N ASP A 272 -16.12 -17.77 11.44
CA ASP A 272 -15.05 -17.29 10.53
C ASP A 272 -15.14 -15.78 10.30
N ARG A 273 -16.36 -15.26 10.06
CA ARG A 273 -16.58 -13.82 9.91
C ARG A 273 -16.14 -13.03 11.15
N LYS A 274 -16.45 -13.55 12.34
CA LYS A 274 -16.08 -12.92 13.62
C LYS A 274 -14.56 -12.95 13.84
N ASP A 275 -13.91 -14.07 13.56
CA ASP A 275 -12.47 -14.23 13.75
C ASP A 275 -11.68 -13.33 12.78
N LYS A 276 -12.09 -13.26 11.51
CA LYS A 276 -11.54 -12.31 10.53
C LYS A 276 -11.76 -10.85 10.93
N LYS A 277 -12.94 -10.50 11.45
CA LYS A 277 -13.20 -9.17 11.98
C LYS A 277 -12.27 -8.84 13.15
N ALA A 278 -12.12 -9.76 14.12
CA ALA A 278 -11.21 -9.56 15.25
C ALA A 278 -9.75 -9.38 14.80
N LEU A 279 -9.29 -10.17 13.82
CA LEU A 279 -7.98 -10.02 13.19
C LEU A 279 -7.82 -8.66 12.51
N SER A 280 -8.82 -8.25 11.74
CA SER A 280 -8.87 -6.94 11.07
C SER A 280 -8.75 -5.81 12.09
N ASP A 281 -9.60 -5.82 13.11
CA ASP A 281 -9.65 -4.81 14.16
C ASP A 281 -8.33 -4.77 14.97
N PHE A 282 -7.70 -5.92 15.20
CA PHE A 282 -6.37 -5.98 15.81
C PHE A 282 -5.30 -5.31 14.94
N ARG A 283 -5.19 -5.67 13.65
CA ARG A 283 -4.23 -5.06 12.74
C ARG A 283 -4.49 -3.55 12.57
N VAL A 284 -5.74 -3.10 12.55
CA VAL A 284 -6.09 -1.67 12.55
C VAL A 284 -5.53 -0.95 13.79
N ARG A 285 -5.62 -1.56 14.97
CA ARG A 285 -5.06 -1.02 16.22
C ARG A 285 -3.53 -0.99 16.18
N VAL A 286 -2.89 -2.01 15.63
CA VAL A 286 -1.42 -2.06 15.48
C VAL A 286 -0.94 -1.01 14.47
N LEU A 287 -1.68 -0.75 13.39
CA LEU A 287 -1.38 0.33 12.44
C LEU A 287 -1.41 1.73 13.09
N ASP A 288 -2.12 1.91 14.20
CA ASP A 288 -2.03 3.17 14.96
C ASP A 288 -0.67 3.37 15.61
N LEU A 289 0.00 2.30 16.05
CA LEU A 289 1.36 2.39 16.58
C LEU A 289 2.32 2.82 15.48
N ILE A 290 2.16 2.28 14.27
CA ILE A 290 2.95 2.70 13.11
C ILE A 290 2.70 4.18 12.78
N ASP A 291 1.45 4.65 12.78
CA ASP A 291 1.15 6.07 12.57
C ASP A 291 1.76 6.95 13.66
N ILE A 292 1.65 6.57 14.94
CA ILE A 292 2.30 7.29 16.04
C ILE A 292 3.81 7.30 15.86
N TYR A 293 4.40 6.20 15.39
CA TYR A 293 5.82 6.14 15.13
C TYR A 293 6.21 7.17 14.06
N MET A 294 5.41 7.30 13.00
CA MET A 294 5.69 8.26 11.93
C MET A 294 5.55 9.74 12.34
N GLU A 295 4.91 10.06 13.48
CA GLU A 295 4.71 11.44 13.93
C GLU A 295 5.99 12.17 14.38
N LYS A 296 7.05 11.45 14.76
CA LYS A 296 8.23 12.03 15.44
C LYS A 296 9.55 11.84 14.70
N ASP A 297 9.58 12.10 13.40
CA ASP A 297 10.78 12.01 12.54
C ASP A 297 11.44 10.60 12.64
N PRO A 298 10.86 9.57 12.01
CA PRO A 298 11.37 8.20 12.09
C PRO A 298 12.73 7.99 11.39
N ALA A 299 13.38 6.86 11.66
CA ALA A 299 14.62 6.51 10.99
C ALA A 299 14.35 6.05 9.54
N MET A 300 15.18 6.46 8.58
CA MET A 300 14.94 6.21 7.15
C MET A 300 14.97 4.72 6.79
N ASP A 301 15.94 3.99 7.33
CA ASP A 301 16.09 2.54 7.20
C ASP A 301 14.84 1.79 7.70
N VAL A 302 14.31 2.20 8.86
CA VAL A 302 13.07 1.63 9.42
C VAL A 302 11.88 1.91 8.50
N CYS A 303 11.77 3.12 7.95
CA CYS A 303 10.71 3.44 6.99
C CYS A 303 10.80 2.61 5.70
N LEU A 304 12.02 2.35 5.20
CA LEU A 304 12.24 1.52 4.02
C LEU A 304 11.91 0.05 4.31
N ALA A 305 12.26 -0.45 5.49
CA ALA A 305 11.94 -1.81 5.94
C ALA A 305 10.42 -2.07 6.02
N MET A 306 9.60 -1.04 6.23
CA MET A 306 8.13 -1.15 6.23
C MET A 306 7.51 -1.35 4.83
N ILE A 307 8.23 -1.09 3.74
CA ILE A 307 7.66 -1.13 2.38
C ILE A 307 7.11 -2.51 2.04
N ALA A 308 7.91 -3.57 2.20
CA ALA A 308 7.49 -4.93 1.84
C ALA A 308 6.38 -5.48 2.77
N PRO A 309 6.49 -5.38 4.12
CA PRO A 309 5.42 -5.75 5.04
C PRO A 309 4.08 -5.07 4.74
N LEU A 310 4.07 -3.76 4.51
CA LEU A 310 2.83 -3.03 4.20
C LEU A 310 2.26 -3.41 2.83
N THR A 311 3.12 -3.71 1.85
CA THR A 311 2.68 -4.19 0.53
C THR A 311 2.00 -5.56 0.65
N ARG A 312 2.62 -6.52 1.35
CA ARG A 312 2.05 -7.85 1.58
C ARG A 312 0.78 -7.81 2.41
N SER A 313 0.73 -6.94 3.42
CA SER A 313 -0.49 -6.70 4.19
C SER A 313 -1.64 -6.20 3.30
N LEU A 314 -1.33 -5.29 2.36
CA LEU A 314 -2.33 -4.81 1.40
C LEU A 314 -2.76 -5.89 0.41
N GLU A 315 -1.83 -6.68 -0.12
CA GLU A 315 -2.11 -7.83 -1.00
C GLU A 315 -3.06 -8.83 -0.33
N PHE A 316 -2.81 -9.15 0.94
CA PHE A 316 -3.69 -9.98 1.76
C PHE A 316 -5.09 -9.38 1.90
N CYS A 317 -5.20 -8.06 2.10
CA CYS A 317 -6.51 -7.41 2.21
C CYS A 317 -7.29 -7.43 0.89
N ILE A 318 -6.60 -7.26 -0.25
CA ILE A 318 -7.23 -7.24 -1.58
C ILE A 318 -7.82 -8.61 -1.95
N GLN A 319 -7.29 -9.70 -1.39
CA GLN A 319 -7.76 -11.06 -1.67
C GLN A 319 -9.14 -11.37 -1.06
N ASP A 320 -9.48 -10.81 0.11
CA ASP A 320 -10.77 -11.07 0.77
C ASP A 320 -11.50 -9.76 1.11
N ASN A 321 -12.67 -9.55 0.49
CA ASN A 321 -13.49 -8.35 0.66
C ASN A 321 -13.87 -8.07 2.13
N GLN A 322 -13.84 -9.08 3.00
CA GLN A 322 -14.05 -8.90 4.44
C GLN A 322 -12.99 -8.02 5.12
N PHE A 323 -11.84 -7.77 4.46
CA PHE A 323 -10.78 -6.90 4.95
C PHE A 323 -10.81 -5.49 4.34
N ILE A 324 -11.92 -5.04 3.75
CA ILE A 324 -12.00 -3.72 3.09
C ILE A 324 -11.64 -2.55 4.01
N GLU A 325 -12.05 -2.60 5.29
CA GLU A 325 -11.71 -1.57 6.27
C GLU A 325 -10.21 -1.55 6.57
N LEU A 326 -9.60 -2.73 6.69
CA LEU A 326 -8.16 -2.89 6.85
C LEU A 326 -7.42 -2.44 5.58
N GLU A 327 -7.91 -2.76 4.38
CA GLU A 327 -7.36 -2.31 3.10
C GLU A 327 -7.24 -0.77 3.08
N ASN A 328 -8.35 -0.09 3.37
CA ASN A 328 -8.40 1.37 3.43
C ASN A 328 -7.44 1.93 4.48
N ARG A 329 -7.35 1.28 5.64
CA ARG A 329 -6.45 1.66 6.73
C ARG A 329 -4.99 1.50 6.33
N VAL A 330 -4.60 0.39 5.70
CA VAL A 330 -3.24 0.11 5.22
C VAL A 330 -2.84 1.11 4.13
N ARG A 331 -3.71 1.37 3.14
CA ARG A 331 -3.47 2.39 2.11
C ARG A 331 -3.23 3.77 2.72
N LYS A 332 -3.99 4.15 3.75
CA LYS A 332 -3.80 5.40 4.49
C LYS A 332 -2.44 5.45 5.20
N THR A 333 -2.04 4.37 5.87
CA THR A 333 -0.71 4.27 6.53
C THR A 333 0.42 4.40 5.51
N ILE A 334 0.35 3.67 4.38
CA ILE A 334 1.31 3.76 3.28
C ILE A 334 1.43 5.20 2.77
N LYS A 335 0.28 5.87 2.56
CA LYS A 335 0.26 7.26 2.11
C LYS A 335 0.88 8.21 3.13
N ASN A 336 0.73 7.96 4.43
CA ASN A 336 1.37 8.74 5.49
C ASN A 336 2.89 8.51 5.50
N LEU A 337 3.33 7.25 5.44
CA LEU A 337 4.74 6.87 5.35
C LEU A 337 5.43 7.60 4.17
N CYS A 338 4.82 7.55 2.99
CA CYS A 338 5.37 8.16 1.78
C CYS A 338 5.37 9.69 1.79
N LYS A 339 4.71 10.34 2.75
CA LYS A 339 4.73 11.80 2.97
C LYS A 339 5.86 12.26 3.89
N ILE A 340 6.56 11.36 4.56
CA ILE A 340 7.65 11.71 5.45
C ILE A 340 8.78 12.35 4.64
N ARG A 341 9.32 13.46 5.16
CA ARG A 341 10.44 14.21 4.56
C ARG A 341 11.58 14.47 5.55
N LYS A 342 11.33 14.24 6.84
CA LYS A 342 12.28 14.42 7.93
C LYS A 342 12.55 13.06 8.55
N PHE A 343 13.81 12.81 8.87
CA PHE A 343 14.26 11.55 9.42
C PHE A 343 15.22 11.83 10.58
N SER A 344 15.11 11.05 11.65
CA SER A 344 16.03 11.11 12.80
C SER A 344 17.41 10.57 12.45
N SER A 345 17.47 9.55 11.59
CA SER A 345 18.71 8.98 11.05
C SER A 345 18.58 8.70 9.55
N THR A 346 19.72 8.83 8.86
CA THR A 346 19.93 8.38 7.47
C THR A 346 21.19 7.52 7.38
N GLN A 347 21.72 7.09 8.53
CA GLN A 347 22.87 6.21 8.61
C GLN A 347 22.46 4.84 8.05
N ASP A 348 23.41 4.13 7.45
CA ASP A 348 23.22 2.79 6.88
C ASP A 348 22.35 2.67 5.63
N VAL A 349 21.76 3.77 5.14
CA VAL A 349 21.06 3.79 3.84
C VAL A 349 21.99 4.28 2.74
N THR A 350 22.24 3.42 1.75
CA THR A 350 23.03 3.72 0.55
C THR A 350 22.13 3.87 -0.68
N ILE A 351 22.67 4.44 -1.78
CA ILE A 351 21.91 4.49 -3.04
C ILE A 351 21.62 3.10 -3.59
N ASP A 352 22.51 2.12 -3.37
CA ASP A 352 22.31 0.75 -3.82
C ASP A 352 21.11 0.10 -3.11
N ILE A 353 20.98 0.31 -1.79
CA ILE A 353 19.80 -0.14 -1.01
C ILE A 353 18.52 0.49 -1.57
N LEU A 354 18.53 1.79 -1.89
CA LEU A 354 17.37 2.45 -2.51
C LEU A 354 17.05 1.88 -3.89
N CYS A 355 18.06 1.51 -4.68
CA CYS A 355 17.87 0.88 -5.97
C CYS A 355 17.23 -0.50 -5.83
N ASP A 356 17.63 -1.28 -4.83
CA ASP A 356 17.05 -2.59 -4.56
C ASP A 356 15.58 -2.48 -4.12
N HIS A 357 15.25 -1.53 -3.25
CA HIS A 357 13.86 -1.22 -2.93
C HIS A 357 13.06 -0.77 -4.16
N LEU A 358 13.61 0.10 -5.02
CA LEU A 358 12.91 0.57 -6.21
C LEU A 358 12.64 -0.58 -7.19
N LYS A 359 13.63 -1.45 -7.42
CA LYS A 359 13.46 -2.65 -8.25
C LYS A 359 12.38 -3.55 -7.68
N SER A 360 12.41 -3.82 -6.38
CA SER A 360 11.41 -4.68 -5.71
C SER A 360 9.98 -4.11 -5.80
N VAL A 361 9.82 -2.79 -5.79
CA VAL A 361 8.52 -2.10 -5.91
C VAL A 361 8.00 -2.10 -7.34
N VAL A 362 8.90 -1.92 -8.32
CA VAL A 362 8.54 -1.83 -9.75
C VAL A 362 8.38 -3.21 -10.39
N ASP A 363 9.02 -4.24 -9.84
CA ASP A 363 8.91 -5.60 -10.33
C ASP A 363 7.55 -6.21 -10.02
N LYS A 364 6.93 -6.81 -11.05
CA LYS A 364 5.70 -7.60 -10.91
C LYS A 364 5.95 -8.82 -10.02
N GLY A 365 7.14 -9.43 -10.11
CA GLY A 365 7.46 -10.65 -9.38
C GLY A 365 6.45 -11.77 -9.68
N THR A 366 6.02 -12.47 -8.63
CA THR A 366 5.04 -13.57 -8.69
C THR A 366 3.58 -13.10 -8.66
N ARG A 367 3.33 -11.79 -8.58
CA ARG A 367 1.96 -11.23 -8.48
C ARG A 367 1.17 -11.52 -9.75
N SER A 368 -0.14 -11.71 -9.61
CA SER A 368 -1.06 -11.69 -10.76
C SER A 368 -1.08 -10.28 -11.39
N HIS A 369 -1.50 -10.18 -12.66
CA HIS A 369 -1.64 -8.89 -13.32
C HIS A 369 -2.63 -7.98 -12.58
N PHE A 370 -3.80 -8.53 -12.22
CA PHE A 370 -4.80 -7.81 -11.44
C PHE A 370 -4.23 -7.26 -10.14
N MET A 371 -3.52 -8.10 -9.37
CA MET A 371 -2.93 -7.67 -8.09
C MET A 371 -1.94 -6.52 -8.31
N PHE A 372 -1.07 -6.64 -9.31
CA PHE A 372 -0.11 -5.58 -9.63
C PHE A 372 -0.80 -4.27 -10.05
N GLN A 373 -1.90 -4.35 -10.80
CA GLN A 373 -2.71 -3.18 -11.16
C GLN A 373 -3.42 -2.55 -9.94
N ALA A 374 -3.98 -3.39 -9.06
CA ALA A 374 -4.64 -2.95 -7.83
C ALA A 374 -3.67 -2.25 -6.85
N LEU A 375 -2.37 -2.52 -6.97
CA LEU A 375 -1.29 -1.88 -6.23
C LEU A 375 -0.70 -0.65 -6.94
N GLY A 376 -1.19 -0.26 -8.12
CA GLY A 376 -0.56 0.76 -8.96
C GLY A 376 -0.39 2.14 -8.30
N ASP A 377 -1.32 2.54 -7.44
CA ASP A 377 -1.23 3.77 -6.62
C ASP A 377 -0.14 3.66 -5.54
N VAL A 378 -0.06 2.51 -4.87
CA VAL A 378 0.91 2.21 -3.82
C VAL A 378 2.33 2.08 -4.37
N ILE A 379 2.50 1.41 -5.51
CA ILE A 379 3.76 1.35 -6.27
C ILE A 379 4.24 2.77 -6.59
N THR A 380 3.31 3.64 -7.01
CA THR A 380 3.61 5.05 -7.28
C THR A 380 4.03 5.81 -6.01
N TYR A 381 3.34 5.62 -4.89
CA TYR A 381 3.72 6.25 -3.61
C TYR A 381 5.10 5.79 -3.13
N PHE A 382 5.39 4.50 -3.17
CA PHE A 382 6.69 3.99 -2.73
C PHE A 382 7.83 4.44 -3.64
N ALA A 383 7.67 4.40 -4.97
CA ALA A 383 8.70 4.86 -5.88
C ALA A 383 9.03 6.35 -5.68
N THR A 384 8.01 7.20 -5.52
CA THR A 384 8.24 8.62 -5.21
C THR A 384 8.91 8.83 -3.86
N PHE A 385 8.54 8.05 -2.83
CA PHE A 385 9.19 8.07 -1.53
C PHE A 385 10.67 7.67 -1.59
N ILE A 386 10.99 6.61 -2.34
CA ILE A 386 12.36 6.14 -2.54
C ILE A 386 13.21 7.20 -3.25
N ILE A 387 12.66 7.85 -4.29
CA ILE A 387 13.34 8.95 -4.98
C ILE A 387 13.60 10.11 -4.00
N HIS A 388 12.63 10.47 -3.16
CA HIS A 388 12.83 11.49 -2.12
C HIS A 388 13.93 11.13 -1.12
N CYS A 389 14.02 9.86 -0.71
CA CYS A 389 15.11 9.38 0.12
C CYS A 389 16.47 9.55 -0.59
N SER A 390 16.53 9.24 -1.90
CA SER A 390 17.76 9.39 -2.69
C SER A 390 18.23 10.84 -2.79
N ILE A 391 17.31 11.80 -2.92
CA ILE A 391 17.60 13.25 -2.90
C ILE A 391 18.20 13.65 -1.54
N LYS A 392 17.64 13.14 -0.44
CA LYS A 392 18.09 13.46 0.92
C LYS A 392 19.50 12.92 1.18
N ILE A 393 19.78 11.67 0.81
CA ILE A 393 21.11 11.05 0.94
C ILE A 393 22.13 11.82 0.11
N THR A 394 21.80 12.08 -1.16
CA THR A 394 22.69 12.79 -2.09
C THR A 394 23.03 14.21 -1.62
N SER A 395 22.07 14.90 -0.99
CA SER A 395 22.27 16.25 -0.44
C SER A 395 23.26 16.26 0.74
N ASN A 396 23.32 15.17 1.51
CA ASN A 396 24.22 15.02 2.65
C ASN A 396 25.62 14.51 2.25
N THR A 397 25.77 13.90 1.06
CA THR A 397 27.06 13.38 0.59
C THR A 397 27.95 14.46 -0.07
N PRO A 398 29.27 14.48 0.21
CA PRO A 398 30.19 15.42 -0.44
C PRO A 398 30.29 15.15 -1.95
N LYS A 399 30.36 16.23 -2.75
CA LYS A 399 30.22 16.31 -4.22
C LYS A 399 31.06 15.35 -5.08
N LYS A 400 31.99 14.56 -4.51
CA LYS A 400 32.92 13.68 -5.23
C LYS A 400 32.44 12.22 -5.44
N LYS A 401 31.32 11.80 -4.84
CA LYS A 401 30.75 10.44 -5.01
C LYS A 401 29.23 10.46 -5.28
N LYS A 402 28.76 11.23 -6.25
CA LYS A 402 27.34 11.22 -6.64
C LYS A 402 27.05 10.07 -7.60
N HIS A 403 26.79 8.87 -7.08
CA HIS A 403 26.24 7.75 -7.84
C HIS A 403 24.70 7.85 -7.90
N ILE A 404 24.14 8.87 -8.57
CA ILE A 404 22.68 8.97 -8.80
C ILE A 404 22.27 8.11 -10.02
N THR A 405 23.23 7.82 -10.90
CA THR A 405 23.06 7.09 -12.16
C THR A 405 22.33 5.76 -12.03
N PRO A 406 22.61 4.89 -11.04
CA PRO A 406 21.97 3.57 -10.97
C PRO A 406 20.45 3.62 -10.79
N LEU A 407 19.94 4.64 -10.08
CA LEU A 407 18.51 4.82 -9.87
C LEU A 407 17.81 5.40 -11.12
N ILE A 408 18.52 6.22 -11.87
CA ILE A 408 18.06 6.73 -13.18
C ILE A 408 17.96 5.56 -14.16
N ASP A 409 18.93 4.65 -14.19
CA ASP A 409 18.95 3.50 -15.11
C ASP A 409 17.69 2.63 -14.94
N ILE A 410 17.26 2.35 -13.70
CA ILE A 410 16.02 1.61 -13.41
C ILE A 410 14.79 2.32 -13.99
N LEU A 411 14.72 3.65 -13.83
CA LEU A 411 13.60 4.46 -14.32
C LEU A 411 13.64 4.63 -15.84
N GLU A 412 14.82 4.68 -16.46
CA GLU A 412 14.98 4.64 -17.91
C GLU A 412 14.44 3.33 -18.48
N ASP A 413 14.82 2.19 -17.89
CA ASP A 413 14.33 0.87 -18.32
C ASP A 413 12.82 0.77 -18.16
N ALA A 414 12.27 1.21 -17.03
CA ALA A 414 10.83 1.27 -16.80
C ALA A 414 10.10 2.14 -17.85
N LEU A 415 10.67 3.30 -18.20
CA LEU A 415 10.10 4.23 -19.17
C LEU A 415 10.19 3.69 -20.61
N ARG A 416 11.32 3.07 -20.98
CA ARG A 416 11.49 2.41 -22.29
C ARG A 416 10.49 1.25 -22.43
N ASN A 417 10.33 0.46 -21.37
CA ASN A 417 9.35 -0.62 -21.30
C ASN A 417 7.93 -0.07 -21.45
N TYR A 418 7.59 1.04 -20.78
CA TYR A 418 6.27 1.67 -20.88
C TYR A 418 5.86 2.08 -22.30
N PHE A 419 6.78 2.68 -23.07
CA PHE A 419 6.48 3.09 -24.45
C PHE A 419 6.45 1.91 -25.43
N LYS A 420 7.40 0.97 -25.31
CA LYS A 420 7.64 -0.06 -26.33
C LYS A 420 6.91 -1.37 -26.07
N ASN A 421 6.74 -1.77 -24.80
CA ASN A 421 6.11 -3.02 -24.45
C ASN A 421 4.58 -2.89 -24.40
N ARG A 422 3.89 -3.85 -25.01
CA ARG A 422 2.43 -3.95 -24.96
C ARG A 422 1.90 -4.20 -23.57
N ASN A 423 2.65 -4.96 -22.79
CA ASN A 423 2.24 -5.54 -21.52
C ASN A 423 2.87 -4.82 -20.33
N CYS A 424 3.28 -3.56 -20.50
CA CYS A 424 3.79 -2.77 -19.38
C CYS A 424 2.64 -2.43 -18.43
N LEU A 425 2.75 -2.92 -17.20
CA LEU A 425 1.71 -2.79 -16.17
C LEU A 425 1.86 -1.54 -15.30
N LEU A 426 3.00 -0.85 -15.41
CA LEU A 426 3.19 0.40 -14.69
C LEU A 426 2.19 1.44 -15.22
N PRO A 427 1.35 2.02 -14.34
CA PRO A 427 0.36 2.98 -14.75
C PRO A 427 1.03 4.31 -15.13
N ILE A 428 0.41 5.09 -16.03
CA ILE A 428 0.93 6.43 -16.39
C ILE A 428 1.14 7.33 -15.16
N ILE A 429 0.32 7.16 -14.11
CA ILE A 429 0.40 7.96 -12.88
C ILE A 429 1.74 7.78 -12.16
N PHE A 430 2.39 6.62 -12.32
CA PHE A 430 3.75 6.38 -11.83
C PHE A 430 4.72 7.40 -12.44
N PHE A 431 4.77 7.46 -13.77
CA PHE A 431 5.67 8.36 -14.51
C PHE A 431 5.30 9.82 -14.31
N HIS A 432 4.01 10.16 -14.25
CA HIS A 432 3.58 11.52 -13.87
C HIS A 432 4.14 11.92 -12.51
N SER A 433 4.01 11.04 -11.51
CA SER A 433 4.42 11.36 -10.15
C SER A 433 5.94 11.51 -10.04
N VAL A 434 6.72 10.66 -10.72
CA VAL A 434 8.19 10.75 -10.80
C VAL A 434 8.64 12.05 -11.47
N LEU A 435 8.11 12.36 -12.66
CA LEU A 435 8.52 13.54 -13.44
C LEU A 435 8.08 14.86 -12.80
N GLN A 436 7.10 14.83 -11.89
CA GLN A 436 6.64 15.99 -11.15
C GLN A 436 7.40 16.20 -9.82
N LEU A 437 8.41 15.38 -9.50
CA LEU A 437 9.32 15.61 -8.38
C LEU A 437 10.37 16.68 -8.72
N GLU A 438 10.82 17.41 -7.69
CA GLU A 438 12.00 18.28 -7.77
C GLU A 438 13.27 17.42 -7.73
N TRP A 439 13.58 16.76 -8.85
CA TRP A 439 14.70 15.83 -8.96
C TRP A 439 15.46 16.02 -10.27
N ASP A 440 16.78 16.26 -10.17
CA ASP A 440 17.67 16.48 -11.32
C ASP A 440 17.71 15.30 -12.30
N GLY A 441 17.41 14.07 -11.85
CA GLY A 441 17.36 12.88 -12.70
C GLY A 441 16.25 12.95 -13.76
N ASN A 442 15.21 13.76 -13.55
CA ASN A 442 14.15 13.95 -14.54
C ASN A 442 14.70 14.46 -15.88
N TYR A 443 15.74 15.30 -15.89
CA TYR A 443 16.34 15.80 -17.12
C TYR A 443 17.01 14.72 -17.96
N ASP A 444 17.39 13.59 -17.36
CA ASP A 444 17.99 12.45 -18.05
C ASP A 444 16.90 11.50 -18.58
N LEU A 445 15.70 11.47 -17.97
CA LEU A 445 14.55 10.68 -18.44
C LEU A 445 13.82 11.33 -19.64
N LEU A 446 13.75 12.67 -19.69
CA LEU A 446 12.94 13.39 -20.69
C LEU A 446 13.33 13.14 -22.16
N PRO A 447 14.62 12.98 -22.54
CA PRO A 447 15.00 12.63 -23.91
C PRO A 447 14.33 11.35 -24.41
N ILE A 448 14.17 10.34 -23.55
CA ILE A 448 13.46 9.09 -23.88
C ILE A 448 12.00 9.40 -24.23
N ILE A 449 11.35 10.27 -23.48
CA ILE A 449 9.95 10.66 -23.75
C ILE A 449 9.85 11.39 -25.10
N VAL A 450 10.73 12.36 -25.35
CA VAL A 450 10.76 13.13 -26.61
C VAL A 450 10.94 12.18 -27.80
N ASP A 451 11.87 11.23 -27.71
CA ASP A 451 12.10 10.24 -28.77
C ASP A 451 10.86 9.40 -29.04
N ASN A 452 10.20 8.88 -28.00
CA ASN A 452 9.05 7.99 -28.17
C ASN A 452 7.76 8.73 -28.60
N ILE A 453 7.59 10.01 -28.29
CA ILE A 453 6.45 10.82 -28.79
C ILE A 453 6.45 10.89 -30.32
N PHE A 454 7.64 10.99 -30.91
CA PHE A 454 7.86 11.17 -32.34
C PHE A 454 8.27 9.89 -33.07
N ASP A 455 8.28 8.75 -32.37
CA ASP A 455 8.53 7.44 -32.95
C ASP A 455 7.25 6.92 -33.65
N LYS A 456 7.39 6.40 -34.87
CA LYS A 456 6.27 5.84 -35.64
C LYS A 456 5.87 4.45 -35.13
N ASP A 457 6.79 3.73 -34.50
CA ASP A 457 6.60 2.37 -34.02
C ASP A 457 5.93 2.36 -32.63
N VAL A 458 5.86 3.51 -31.97
CA VAL A 458 5.16 3.68 -30.69
C VAL A 458 3.66 3.88 -30.92
N ARG A 459 2.84 3.12 -30.17
CA ARG A 459 1.38 3.16 -30.26
C ARG A 459 0.83 4.57 -30.03
N HIS A 460 -0.16 4.96 -30.83
CA HIS A 460 -0.75 6.31 -30.80
C HIS A 460 -1.15 6.78 -29.39
N PHE A 461 -1.78 5.91 -28.59
CA PHE A 461 -2.15 6.23 -27.22
C PHE A 461 -0.93 6.55 -26.34
N ARG A 462 0.12 5.72 -26.37
CA ARG A 462 1.38 5.96 -25.64
C ARG A 462 2.05 7.28 -26.04
N ARG A 463 2.03 7.64 -27.34
CA ARG A 463 2.58 8.93 -27.79
C ARG A 463 1.84 10.12 -27.20
N ASN A 464 0.50 10.04 -27.10
CA ASN A 464 -0.30 11.05 -26.40
C ASN A 464 0.00 11.11 -24.91
N GLU A 465 0.15 9.96 -24.25
CA GLU A 465 0.56 9.89 -22.84
C GLU A 465 1.92 10.55 -22.64
N GLY A 466 2.89 10.32 -23.54
CA GLY A 466 4.19 11.00 -23.53
C GLY A 466 4.08 12.53 -23.61
N ILE A 467 3.18 13.07 -24.44
CA ILE A 467 2.90 14.51 -24.50
C ILE A 467 2.37 15.02 -23.15
N GLU A 468 1.47 14.28 -22.51
CA GLU A 468 0.95 14.65 -21.19
C GLU A 468 2.03 14.58 -20.10
N LEU A 469 2.94 13.59 -20.15
CA LEU A 469 4.08 13.49 -19.25
C LEU A 469 4.98 14.73 -19.36
N LEU A 470 5.37 15.12 -20.58
CA LEU A 470 6.15 16.36 -20.81
C LEU A 470 5.38 17.60 -20.32
N ALA A 471 4.08 17.70 -20.62
CA ALA A 471 3.27 18.84 -20.18
C ALA A 471 3.21 18.92 -18.66
N GLY A 472 3.07 17.78 -17.97
CA GLY A 472 3.14 17.67 -16.52
C GLY A 472 4.48 18.18 -15.95
N PHE A 473 5.59 17.79 -16.56
CA PHE A 473 6.93 18.25 -16.17
C PHE A 473 7.07 19.77 -16.27
N TYR A 474 6.71 20.40 -17.40
CA TYR A 474 6.78 21.87 -17.55
C TYR A 474 5.83 22.62 -16.60
N ARG A 475 4.65 22.05 -16.28
CA ARG A 475 3.75 22.62 -15.25
C ARG A 475 4.41 22.61 -13.87
N THR A 476 5.20 21.60 -13.54
CA THR A 476 5.98 21.54 -12.30
C THR A 476 7.13 22.55 -12.31
N LEU A 477 7.88 22.68 -13.41
CA LEU A 477 8.94 23.69 -13.53
C LEU A 477 8.43 25.12 -13.34
N LYS A 478 7.18 25.40 -13.74
CA LYS A 478 6.54 26.69 -13.47
C LYS A 478 6.40 26.98 -11.96
N ARG A 479 6.23 25.95 -11.14
CA ARG A 479 6.14 26.06 -9.67
C ARG A 479 7.52 26.14 -9.02
N TYR A 480 8.49 25.40 -9.56
CA TYR A 480 9.86 25.30 -9.05
C TYR A 480 10.84 25.74 -10.13
N LYS A 481 11.11 27.06 -10.16
CA LYS A 481 11.93 27.67 -11.20
C LYS A 481 13.35 27.08 -11.19
N PRO A 482 13.86 26.52 -12.30
CA PRO A 482 15.24 26.07 -12.37
C PRO A 482 16.19 27.26 -12.25
N SER A 483 17.19 27.14 -11.36
CA SER A 483 18.13 28.23 -11.03
C SER A 483 19.59 27.92 -11.36
N SER A 484 19.94 26.64 -11.51
CA SER A 484 21.30 26.21 -11.84
C SER A 484 21.56 26.29 -13.33
N GLU A 485 22.67 26.91 -13.73
CA GLU A 485 23.11 27.00 -15.13
C GLU A 485 23.23 25.60 -15.78
N LYS A 486 23.71 24.60 -15.02
CA LYS A 486 23.78 23.21 -15.50
C LYS A 486 22.40 22.67 -15.87
N ILE A 487 21.38 22.99 -15.08
CA ILE A 487 20.00 22.54 -15.30
C ILE A 487 19.38 23.26 -16.49
N LEU A 488 19.61 24.58 -16.60
CA LEU A 488 19.16 25.38 -17.74
C LEU A 488 19.77 24.89 -19.06
N ASN A 489 21.05 24.52 -19.06
CA ASN A 489 21.70 23.91 -20.23
C ASN A 489 21.10 22.55 -20.60
N LYS A 490 20.82 21.68 -19.61
CA LYS A 490 20.11 20.42 -19.87
C LYS A 490 18.71 20.65 -20.47
N LEU A 491 17.98 21.64 -19.95
CA LEU A 491 16.66 22.01 -20.47
C LEU A 491 16.72 22.53 -21.90
N SER A 492 17.68 23.41 -22.21
CA SER A 492 17.88 23.93 -23.56
C SER A 492 18.23 22.83 -24.57
N ASN A 493 19.06 21.85 -24.17
CA ASN A 493 19.38 20.69 -25.01
C ASN A 493 18.14 19.82 -25.28
N LEU A 494 17.31 19.60 -24.25
CA LEU A 494 16.05 18.87 -24.38
C LEU A 494 15.09 19.57 -25.36
N GLU A 495 14.93 20.90 -25.21
CA GLU A 495 14.09 21.73 -26.08
C GLU A 495 14.57 21.70 -27.54
N THR A 496 15.88 21.79 -27.75
CA THR A 496 16.49 21.65 -29.08
C THR A 496 16.21 20.28 -29.69
N GLY A 497 16.38 19.21 -28.92
CA GLY A 497 16.05 17.84 -29.36
C GLY A 497 14.57 17.68 -29.70
N PHE A 498 13.67 18.30 -28.92
CA PHE A 498 12.23 18.31 -29.21
C PHE A 498 11.93 19.01 -30.55
N GLU A 499 12.51 20.18 -30.79
CA GLU A 499 12.33 20.91 -32.05
C GLU A 499 12.87 20.11 -33.25
N GLU A 500 14.05 19.52 -33.13
CA GLU A 500 14.66 18.69 -34.19
C GLU A 500 13.80 17.47 -34.54
N ARG A 501 13.30 16.76 -33.52
CA ARG A 501 12.40 15.61 -33.71
C ARG A 501 11.09 16.04 -34.37
N LEU A 502 10.46 17.12 -33.92
CA LEU A 502 9.26 17.66 -34.54
C LEU A 502 9.49 18.02 -36.01
N LYS A 503 10.59 18.71 -36.33
CA LYS A 503 10.98 19.02 -37.72
C LYS A 503 11.16 17.76 -38.56
N SER A 504 11.80 16.73 -38.00
CA SER A 504 12.02 15.47 -38.72
C SER A 504 10.72 14.75 -39.08
N VAL A 505 9.76 14.74 -38.15
CA VAL A 505 8.43 14.14 -38.36
C VAL A 505 7.62 14.88 -39.41
N VAL A 506 7.65 16.21 -39.42
CA VAL A 506 6.97 17.01 -40.46
C VAL A 506 7.57 16.72 -41.85
N LYS A 507 8.88 16.49 -41.94
CA LYS A 507 9.57 16.10 -43.19
C LYS A 507 9.20 14.68 -43.65
N LEU A 508 9.01 13.75 -42.72
CA LEU A 508 8.63 12.36 -43.01
C LEU A 508 7.25 12.23 -43.67
N GLY A 509 6.35 13.20 -43.46
CA GLY A 509 5.11 13.30 -44.21
C GLY A 509 4.19 12.08 -44.07
N GLU A 510 4.16 11.21 -45.08
CA GLU A 510 3.28 10.02 -45.11
C GLU A 510 3.71 8.89 -44.20
N ASP A 511 5.00 8.84 -43.85
CA ASP A 511 5.56 7.79 -42.99
C ASP A 511 5.23 8.01 -41.51
N PHE A 512 4.64 9.16 -41.15
CA PHE A 512 4.21 9.48 -39.80
C PHE A 512 2.80 10.07 -39.79
N LYS A 513 1.78 9.21 -39.75
CA LYS A 513 0.37 9.60 -39.61
C LYS A 513 -0.07 9.57 -38.14
N VAL A 514 -0.83 10.58 -37.73
CA VAL A 514 -1.37 10.72 -36.36
C VAL A 514 -2.86 11.05 -36.37
N LYS A 515 -3.57 10.80 -35.27
CA LYS A 515 -4.96 11.28 -35.15
C LYS A 515 -4.96 12.76 -34.80
N ASN A 516 -6.06 13.46 -35.10
CA ASN A 516 -6.21 14.89 -34.79
C ASN A 516 -5.96 15.21 -33.31
N ASN A 517 -6.37 14.33 -32.39
CA ASN A 517 -6.15 14.52 -30.95
C ASN A 517 -4.66 14.66 -30.59
N PHE A 518 -3.76 13.98 -31.29
CA PHE A 518 -2.32 14.11 -31.06
C PHE A 518 -1.83 15.52 -31.39
N VAL A 519 -2.24 16.08 -32.54
CA VAL A 519 -1.89 17.45 -32.93
C VAL A 519 -2.44 18.47 -31.93
N VAL A 520 -3.66 18.26 -31.45
CA VAL A 520 -4.26 19.12 -30.41
C VAL A 520 -3.47 19.05 -29.10
N SER A 521 -3.11 17.86 -28.62
CA SER A 521 -2.30 17.69 -27.41
C SER A 521 -0.90 18.29 -27.58
N LEU A 522 -0.27 18.11 -28.75
CA LEU A 522 1.04 18.67 -29.05
C LEU A 522 1.01 20.22 -29.02
N LYS A 523 -0.01 20.85 -29.60
CA LYS A 523 -0.20 22.31 -29.51
C LYS A 523 -0.41 22.77 -28.06
N LYS A 524 -1.12 22.01 -27.24
CA LYS A 524 -1.27 22.29 -25.80
C LYS A 524 0.07 22.20 -25.05
N LEU A 525 0.91 21.22 -25.37
CA LEU A 525 2.26 21.12 -24.82
C LEU A 525 3.12 22.33 -25.21
N ILE A 526 3.16 22.71 -26.49
CA ILE A 526 3.92 23.88 -26.97
C ILE A 526 3.48 25.16 -26.24
N ASN A 527 2.17 25.35 -26.06
CA ASN A 527 1.65 26.47 -25.26
C ASN A 527 2.02 26.38 -23.78
N THR A 528 2.11 25.17 -23.21
CA THR A 528 2.53 24.94 -21.81
C THR A 528 4.00 25.31 -21.64
N MET A 529 4.86 24.92 -22.59
CA MET A 529 6.27 25.31 -22.64
C MET A 529 6.41 26.85 -22.75
N ARG A 530 5.72 27.47 -23.71
CA ARG A 530 5.69 28.93 -23.87
C ARG A 530 5.30 29.65 -22.57
N THR A 531 4.19 29.21 -21.97
CA THR A 531 3.70 29.77 -20.68
C THR A 531 4.74 29.65 -19.57
N PHE A 532 5.50 28.55 -19.52
CA PHE A 532 6.59 28.38 -18.56
C PHE A 532 7.69 29.42 -18.77
N HIS A 533 8.23 29.57 -19.99
CA HIS A 533 9.30 30.55 -20.27
C HIS A 533 8.85 31.99 -20.01
N GLU A 534 7.66 32.35 -20.48
CA GLU A 534 7.08 33.69 -20.27
C GLU A 534 6.87 33.99 -18.78
N SER A 535 6.33 33.03 -18.02
CA SER A 535 6.05 33.22 -16.59
C SER A 535 7.32 33.24 -15.74
N CYS A 536 8.30 32.40 -16.08
CA CYS A 536 9.53 32.24 -15.31
C CYS A 536 10.65 33.20 -15.76
N GLN A 537 10.48 33.91 -16.88
CA GLN A 537 11.50 34.77 -17.49
C GLN A 537 12.81 33.99 -17.72
N ILE A 538 12.70 32.84 -18.37
CA ILE A 538 13.84 31.99 -18.76
C ILE A 538 13.96 32.06 -20.28
N ASP A 539 15.10 32.54 -20.75
CA ASP A 539 15.39 32.61 -22.18
C ASP A 539 15.39 31.21 -22.81
N THR A 540 14.86 31.11 -24.02
CA THR A 540 14.84 29.89 -24.82
C THR A 540 15.14 30.21 -26.27
N ASN A 541 15.74 29.25 -26.96
CA ASN A 541 16.01 29.33 -28.40
C ASN A 541 14.79 28.92 -29.23
N LEU A 542 13.71 28.46 -28.60
CA LEU A 542 12.51 28.00 -29.30
C LEU A 542 11.68 29.16 -29.85
N ASP A 543 11.37 29.11 -31.14
CA ASP A 543 10.31 29.93 -31.74
C ASP A 543 8.96 29.23 -31.61
N PHE A 544 8.20 29.57 -30.57
CA PHE A 544 6.89 28.95 -30.31
C PHE A 544 5.85 29.19 -31.42
N GLN A 545 5.91 30.31 -32.15
CA GLN A 545 4.98 30.55 -33.25
C GLN A 545 5.30 29.65 -34.44
N TYR A 546 6.58 29.51 -34.74
CA TYR A 546 7.05 28.55 -35.73
C TYR A 546 6.68 27.11 -35.35
N LEU A 547 6.94 26.68 -34.10
CA LEU A 547 6.58 25.35 -33.60
C LEU A 547 5.07 25.08 -33.72
N LEU A 548 4.22 26.06 -33.36
CA LEU A 548 2.77 25.95 -33.52
C LEU A 548 2.35 25.80 -34.98
N ASN A 549 3.00 26.50 -35.90
CA ASN A 549 2.74 26.39 -37.34
C ASN A 549 3.12 25.01 -37.87
N ILE A 550 4.36 24.55 -37.63
CA ILE A 550 4.83 23.25 -38.14
C ILE A 550 4.07 22.08 -37.50
N SER A 551 3.62 22.19 -36.25
CA SER A 551 2.77 21.16 -35.63
C SER A 551 1.44 20.97 -36.37
N GLY A 552 0.92 22.02 -37.02
CA GLY A 552 -0.27 21.96 -37.86
C GLY A 552 -0.05 21.30 -39.22
N GLN A 553 1.20 21.12 -39.64
CA GLN A 553 1.57 20.51 -40.93
C GLN A 553 1.70 18.97 -40.83
N ILE A 554 1.61 18.41 -39.61
CA ILE A 554 1.62 16.96 -39.42
C ILE A 554 0.36 16.36 -40.04
N LYS A 555 0.52 15.38 -40.94
CA LYS A 555 -0.60 14.70 -41.61
C LYS A 555 -1.49 13.98 -40.58
N SER A 556 -2.75 14.40 -40.49
CA SER A 556 -3.74 13.79 -39.59
C SER A 556 -4.64 12.80 -40.33
N THR A 557 -4.91 11.64 -39.75
CA THR A 557 -5.92 10.70 -40.26
C THR A 557 -7.32 11.25 -39.93
N SER A 558 -8.07 11.68 -40.93
CA SER A 558 -9.47 12.06 -40.75
C SER A 558 -10.33 10.80 -40.56
N LYS A 559 -11.43 10.90 -39.80
CA LYS A 559 -12.36 9.77 -39.50
C LYS A 559 -13.09 9.21 -40.74
N GLY A 560 -12.73 9.60 -41.97
CA GLY A 560 -13.48 9.30 -43.20
C GLY A 560 -12.83 8.37 -44.22
N GLU A 561 -11.60 7.89 -44.02
CA GLU A 561 -10.88 7.12 -45.06
C GLU A 561 -10.99 5.59 -44.93
N THR A 562 -11.58 5.05 -43.85
CA THR A 562 -11.63 3.60 -43.64
C THR A 562 -12.86 2.89 -44.22
N THR A 563 -13.85 3.60 -44.77
CA THR A 563 -15.09 2.96 -45.29
C THR A 563 -15.15 2.76 -46.80
N ASN A 564 -14.20 3.27 -47.59
CA ASN A 564 -14.31 3.22 -49.06
C ASN A 564 -13.49 2.13 -49.77
N ASN A 565 -12.64 1.37 -49.07
CA ASN A 565 -11.79 0.35 -49.72
C ASN A 565 -12.28 -1.11 -49.60
N GLN A 566 -13.45 -1.37 -48.99
CA GLN A 566 -14.05 -2.72 -48.95
C GLN A 566 -15.26 -2.92 -49.87
N VAL A 567 -15.76 -1.88 -50.55
CA VAL A 567 -16.94 -2.01 -51.45
C VAL A 567 -16.54 -2.27 -52.91
N GLY A 568 -15.27 -2.12 -53.28
CA GLY A 568 -14.80 -2.21 -54.66
C GLY A 568 -14.42 -3.59 -55.20
N GLN A 569 -14.35 -4.65 -54.37
CA GLN A 569 -13.87 -5.97 -54.81
C GLN A 569 -14.94 -7.07 -54.93
N ASN A 570 -16.21 -6.82 -54.58
CA ASN A 570 -17.27 -7.82 -54.64
C ASN A 570 -18.22 -7.75 -55.86
N GLN A 571 -17.85 -7.04 -56.93
CA GLN A 571 -18.71 -6.92 -58.13
C GLN A 571 -18.12 -7.50 -59.44
N GLN A 572 -17.08 -8.33 -59.41
CA GLN A 572 -16.52 -8.93 -60.64
C GLN A 572 -16.55 -10.46 -60.77
N ASN A 573 -17.12 -11.22 -59.82
CA ASN A 573 -17.13 -12.69 -59.90
C ASN A 573 -18.50 -13.37 -60.08
N SER A 574 -19.53 -12.66 -60.54
CA SER A 574 -20.81 -13.26 -60.94
C SER A 574 -21.11 -13.05 -62.42
N GLN A 575 -20.24 -13.58 -63.29
CA GLN A 575 -20.57 -13.88 -64.69
C GLN A 575 -19.47 -14.77 -65.30
N LYS A 576 -19.56 -16.09 -65.07
CA LYS A 576 -19.28 -17.15 -66.04
C LYS A 576 -19.61 -18.51 -65.47
#